data_AF-F5A3H9-F1
#
_entry.id   AF-F5A3H9-F1
#
_cell.length_a   1.000
_cell.length_b   1.000
_cell.length_c   1.000
_cell.angle_alpha   90.00
_cell.angle_beta   90.00
_cell.angle_gamma   90.00
#
_symmetry.space_group_name_H-M   'P 1'
#
loop_
_entity.id
_entity.type
_entity.pdbx_description
1 polymer ?
#
loop_
_entity_poly.entity_id
_entity_poly.type
_entity_poly.pdbx_seq_one_letter_code
_entity_poly.pdbx_strand_id
1 'polypeptide(L)'
;IENLIGAPNSFASIVYLLLKGTLPSATEHEEFARILGAEYDVPEQVMNVIRSFSRDSHPMAILIASFSALAANYHASRIDPLTGAIIAIAKVPGIVASIYRHVVNLDFIQADANLE
;
A
#
# COMPACT_ATOMS: atom_id res chain seq x y z
N ILE A 1 -8.53 20.73 -5.08
CA ILE A 1 -7.32 20.12 -4.48
C ILE A 1 -6.83 20.97 -3.32
N GLU A 2 -6.62 22.28 -3.48
CA GLU A 2 -6.19 23.18 -2.39
C GLU A 2 -7.03 23.06 -1.10
N ASN A 3 -8.36 23.01 -1.22
CA ASN A 3 -9.26 22.81 -0.08
C ASN A 3 -9.11 21.45 0.63
N LEU A 4 -8.50 20.45 -0.01
CA LEU A 4 -8.21 19.14 0.58
C LEU A 4 -6.86 19.13 1.32
N ILE A 5 -5.96 20.06 0.98
CA ILE A 5 -4.62 20.20 1.58
C ILE A 5 -4.69 20.98 2.90
N GLY A 6 -5.63 21.92 3.03
CA GLY A 6 -5.71 22.85 4.17
C GLY A 6 -6.56 22.41 5.37
N ALA A 7 -7.26 21.28 5.28
CA ALA A 7 -7.95 20.67 6.41
C ALA A 7 -7.01 19.67 7.12
N PRO A 8 -7.23 19.29 8.38
CA PRO A 8 -6.50 18.20 9.05
C PRO A 8 -6.84 16.82 8.47
N ASN A 9 -6.96 16.73 7.15
CA ASN A 9 -7.31 15.53 6.41
C ASN A 9 -6.01 14.78 6.13
N SER A 10 -5.84 13.65 6.80
CA SER A 10 -4.77 12.70 6.52
C SER A 10 -4.94 12.06 5.13
N PHE A 11 -3.89 11.42 4.63
CA PHE A 11 -3.95 10.64 3.40
C PHE A 11 -5.09 9.61 3.42
N ALA A 12 -5.31 8.94 4.57
CA ALA A 12 -6.41 8.00 4.77
C ALA A 12 -7.78 8.64 4.52
N SER A 13 -8.02 9.86 5.01
CA SER A 13 -9.28 10.58 4.77
C SER A 13 -9.51 10.91 3.29
N ILE A 14 -8.45 11.22 2.56
CA ILE A 14 -8.53 11.46 1.11
C ILE A 14 -8.82 10.16 0.36
N VAL A 15 -8.17 9.05 0.72
CA VAL A 15 -8.45 7.75 0.13
C VAL A 15 -9.89 7.32 0.40
N TYR A 16 -10.39 7.52 1.63
CA TYR A 16 -11.79 7.26 1.97
C TYR A 16 -12.74 8.08 1.07
N LEU A 17 -12.48 9.38 0.92
CA LEU A 17 -13.24 10.25 0.04
C LEU A 17 -13.25 9.74 -1.41
N LEU A 18 -12.11 9.31 -1.95
CA LEU A 18 -12.01 8.81 -3.32
C LEU A 18 -12.76 7.48 -3.51
N LEU A 19 -12.76 6.61 -2.51
CA LEU A 19 -13.40 5.29 -2.58
C LEU A 19 -14.90 5.32 -2.26
N LYS A 20 -15.34 6.21 -1.37
CA LYS A 20 -16.70 6.27 -0.82
C LYS A 20 -17.51 7.48 -1.29
N GLY A 21 -16.86 8.50 -1.82
CA GLY A 21 -17.50 9.72 -2.35
C GLY A 21 -17.86 10.78 -1.30
N THR A 22 -17.59 10.52 -0.02
CA THR A 22 -17.84 11.45 1.09
C THR A 22 -16.63 11.55 2.00
N LEU A 23 -16.43 12.69 2.66
CA LEU A 23 -15.42 12.81 3.71
C LEU A 23 -15.83 11.95 4.92
N PRO A 24 -14.89 11.25 5.57
CA PRO A 24 -15.20 10.47 6.75
C PRO A 24 -15.50 11.37 7.95
N SER A 25 -16.38 10.92 8.83
CA SER A 25 -16.45 11.39 10.22
C SER A 25 -15.21 10.95 11.01
N ALA A 26 -14.98 11.50 12.20
CA ALA A 26 -13.82 11.14 13.04
C ALA A 26 -13.74 9.62 13.32
N THR A 27 -14.88 8.98 13.62
CA THR A 27 -14.96 7.54 13.89
C THR A 27 -14.72 6.71 12.63
N GLU A 28 -15.23 7.15 11.47
CA GLU A 28 -14.97 6.46 10.19
C GLU A 28 -13.51 6.60 9.77
N HIS A 29 -12.90 7.74 10.08
CA HIS A 29 -11.49 7.98 9.79
C HIS A 29 -10.60 7.02 10.59
N GLU A 30 -10.79 6.94 11.91
CA GLU A 30 -10.03 6.04 12.78
C GLU A 30 -10.19 4.57 12.36
N GLU A 31 -11.41 4.14 12.06
CA GLU A 31 -11.68 2.78 11.61
C GLU A 31 -11.04 2.50 10.26
N PHE A 32 -11.11 3.45 9.32
CA PHE A 32 -10.49 3.29 8.01
C PHE A 32 -8.96 3.27 8.09
N ALA A 33 -8.36 4.10 8.93
CA ALA A 33 -6.92 4.07 9.17
C ALA A 33 -6.47 2.74 9.76
N ARG A 34 -7.23 2.19 10.72
CA ARG A 34 -6.98 0.85 11.27
C ARG A 34 -7.05 -0.24 10.21
N ILE A 35 -8.03 -0.17 9.30
CA ILE A 35 -8.17 -1.11 8.18
C ILE A 35 -6.96 -1.00 7.23
N LEU A 36 -6.52 0.21 6.91
CA LEU A 36 -5.32 0.42 6.09
C LEU A 36 -4.07 -0.13 6.76
N GLY A 37 -3.84 0.22 8.04
CA GLY A 37 -2.69 -0.21 8.82
C GLY A 37 -2.58 -1.73 8.93
N ALA A 38 -3.72 -2.43 9.03
CA ALA A 38 -3.76 -3.89 9.04
C ALA A 38 -3.24 -4.54 7.74
N GLU A 39 -3.22 -3.79 6.63
CA GLU A 39 -2.80 -4.27 5.31
C GLU A 39 -1.41 -3.77 4.90
N TYR A 40 -0.67 -3.08 5.77
CA TYR A 40 0.67 -2.54 5.43
C TYR A 40 1.73 -3.62 5.19
N ASP A 41 1.60 -4.78 5.82
CA ASP A 41 2.56 -5.87 5.64
C ASP A 41 2.54 -6.40 4.21
N VAL A 42 3.74 -6.45 3.62
CA VAL A 42 3.94 -6.90 2.24
C VAL A 42 4.09 -8.43 2.24
N PRO A 43 3.29 -9.18 1.45
CA PRO A 43 3.40 -10.63 1.38
C PRO A 43 4.81 -11.07 0.95
N GLU A 44 5.29 -12.17 1.54
CA GLU A 44 6.64 -12.70 1.25
C GLU A 44 6.84 -12.99 -0.24
N GLN A 45 5.80 -13.44 -0.94
CA GLN A 45 5.85 -13.67 -2.39
C GLN A 45 6.23 -12.39 -3.16
N VAL A 46 5.69 -11.24 -2.76
CA VAL A 46 6.01 -9.94 -3.36
C VAL A 46 7.45 -9.54 -3.02
N MET A 47 7.88 -9.77 -1.77
CA MET A 47 9.25 -9.51 -1.33
C MET A 47 10.28 -10.35 -2.11
N ASN A 48 9.96 -11.60 -2.41
CA ASN A 48 10.80 -12.47 -3.22
C ASN A 48 10.88 -12.00 -4.68
N VAL A 49 9.80 -11.47 -5.24
CA VAL A 49 9.83 -10.83 -6.56
C VAL A 49 10.78 -9.65 -6.55
N ILE A 50 10.69 -8.74 -5.57
CA ILE A 50 11.61 -7.60 -5.45
C ILE A 50 13.07 -8.07 -5.42
N ARG A 51 13.39 -9.07 -4.60
CA ARG A 51 14.75 -9.63 -4.48
C ARG A 51 15.26 -10.28 -5.76
N SER A 52 14.37 -10.80 -6.61
CA SER A 52 14.75 -11.50 -7.84
C SER A 52 15.27 -10.57 -8.94
N PHE A 53 14.94 -9.28 -8.89
CA PHE A 53 15.45 -8.30 -9.85
C PHE A 53 16.90 -7.93 -9.56
N SER A 54 17.67 -7.63 -10.61
CA SER A 54 18.97 -6.95 -10.43
C SER A 54 18.75 -5.60 -9.73
N ARG A 55 19.70 -5.17 -8.89
CA ARG A 55 19.63 -3.87 -8.18
C ARG A 55 19.65 -2.68 -9.13
N ASP A 56 20.18 -2.85 -10.34
CA ASP A 56 20.19 -1.83 -11.39
C ASP A 56 18.88 -1.78 -12.21
N SER A 57 17.91 -2.65 -11.90
CA SER A 57 16.63 -2.67 -12.61
C SER A 57 15.83 -1.40 -12.31
N HIS A 58 15.17 -0.86 -13.32
CA HIS A 58 14.35 0.34 -13.15
C HIS A 58 13.26 0.13 -12.08
N PRO A 59 13.12 0.99 -11.04
CA PRO A 59 12.21 0.78 -9.93
C PRO A 59 10.75 0.52 -10.34
N MET A 60 10.27 1.20 -11.39
CA MET A 60 8.92 0.98 -11.92
C MET A 60 8.71 -0.42 -12.51
N ALA A 61 9.74 -1.05 -13.07
CA ALA A 61 9.63 -2.43 -13.58
C ALA A 61 9.45 -3.41 -12.42
N ILE A 62 10.19 -3.21 -11.33
CA ILE A 62 10.05 -4.00 -10.09
C ILE A 62 8.67 -3.79 -9.48
N LEU A 63 8.16 -2.54 -9.49
CA LEU A 63 6.83 -2.21 -8.99
C LEU A 63 5.73 -2.93 -9.78
N ILE A 64 5.78 -2.91 -11.12
CA ILE A 64 4.80 -3.62 -11.98
C ILE A 64 4.79 -5.12 -11.69
N ALA A 65 5.97 -5.73 -11.56
CA ALA A 65 6.08 -7.15 -11.21
C ALA A 65 5.54 -7.45 -9.80
N SER A 66 5.76 -6.54 -8.85
CA SER A 66 5.22 -6.65 -7.49
C SER A 66 3.69 -6.63 -7.48
N PHE A 67 3.06 -5.78 -8.30
CA PHE A 67 1.59 -5.79 -8.48
C PHE A 67 1.08 -7.07 -9.11
N SER A 68 1.82 -7.66 -10.06
CA SER A 68 1.45 -8.94 -10.66
C SER A 68 1.51 -10.08 -9.63
N ALA A 69 2.52 -10.08 -8.76
CA ALA A 69 2.61 -11.02 -7.64
C ALA A 69 1.47 -10.80 -6.63
N LEU A 70 1.12 -9.54 -6.34
CA LEU A 70 0.00 -9.21 -5.48
C LEU A 70 -1.33 -9.73 -6.05
N ALA A 71 -1.57 -9.53 -7.34
CA ALA A 71 -2.77 -10.04 -8.00
C ALA A 71 -2.86 -11.57 -7.93
N ALA A 72 -1.74 -12.27 -8.11
CA ALA A 72 -1.67 -13.72 -7.97
C ALA A 72 -1.95 -14.18 -6.53
N ASN A 73 -1.38 -13.50 -5.52
CA ASN A 73 -1.55 -13.82 -4.11
C ASN A 73 -3.02 -13.76 -3.67
N TYR A 74 -3.78 -12.78 -4.15
CA TYR A 74 -5.17 -12.55 -3.76
C TYR A 74 -6.21 -13.20 -4.69
N HIS A 75 -5.80 -13.85 -5.78
CA HIS A 75 -6.70 -14.44 -6.77
C HIS A 75 -7.68 -15.46 -6.17
N ALA A 76 -7.18 -16.35 -5.30
CA ALA A 76 -8.00 -17.42 -4.71
C ALA A 76 -9.01 -16.91 -3.68
N SER A 77 -8.74 -15.76 -3.06
CA SER A 77 -9.53 -15.22 -1.95
C SER A 77 -10.87 -14.61 -2.38
N ARG A 78 -11.12 -14.44 -3.70
CA ARG A 78 -12.36 -13.86 -4.26
C ARG A 78 -12.79 -12.58 -3.54
N ILE A 79 -11.82 -11.73 -3.20
CA ILE A 79 -12.06 -10.45 -2.54
C ILE A 79 -12.92 -9.56 -3.44
N ASP A 80 -13.81 -8.78 -2.82
CA ASP A 80 -14.58 -7.80 -3.56
C ASP A 80 -13.67 -6.67 -4.09
N PRO A 81 -14.06 -5.98 -5.18
CA PRO A 81 -13.21 -4.96 -5.79
C PRO A 81 -12.79 -3.82 -4.86
N LEU A 82 -13.64 -3.42 -3.92
CA LEU A 82 -13.35 -2.33 -2.99
C LEU A 82 -12.28 -2.75 -1.98
N THR A 83 -12.42 -3.94 -1.40
CA THR A 83 -11.39 -4.52 -0.52
C THR A 83 -10.07 -4.71 -1.26
N GLY A 84 -10.11 -5.17 -2.51
CA GLY A 84 -8.92 -5.25 -3.37
C GLY A 84 -8.23 -3.90 -3.60
N ALA A 85 -9.00 -2.82 -3.79
CA ALA A 85 -8.45 -1.48 -3.93
C ALA A 85 -7.79 -0.98 -2.64
N ILE A 86 -8.41 -1.22 -1.48
CA ILE A 86 -7.87 -0.86 -0.16
C ILE A 86 -6.54 -1.58 0.08
N ILE A 87 -6.52 -2.89 -0.14
CA ILE A 87 -5.32 -3.74 0.00
C ILE A 87 -4.20 -3.24 -0.92
N ALA A 88 -4.53 -2.96 -2.19
CA ALA A 88 -3.54 -2.47 -3.16
C ALA A 88 -2.94 -1.14 -2.70
N ILE A 89 -3.77 -0.18 -2.29
CA ILE A 89 -3.33 1.14 -1.80
C ILE A 89 -2.46 1.01 -0.54
N ALA A 90 -2.90 0.20 0.42
CA ALA A 90 -2.19 0.00 1.69
C ALA A 90 -0.79 -0.60 1.51
N LYS A 91 -0.60 -1.47 0.50
CA LYS A 91 0.68 -2.15 0.27
C LYS A 91 1.68 -1.36 -0.56
N VAL A 92 1.24 -0.34 -1.32
CA VAL A 92 2.15 0.44 -2.18
C VAL A 92 3.32 1.06 -1.40
N PRO A 93 3.13 1.73 -0.25
CA PRO A 93 4.24 2.33 0.49
C PRO A 93 5.30 1.30 0.91
N GLY A 94 4.86 0.15 1.44
CA GLY A 94 5.76 -0.95 1.84
C GLY A 94 6.52 -1.54 0.65
N ILE A 95 5.85 -1.72 -0.49
CA ILE A 95 6.48 -2.20 -1.73
C ILE A 95 7.52 -1.20 -2.22
N VAL A 96 7.18 0.09 -2.30
CA VAL A 96 8.08 1.15 -2.79
C VAL A 96 9.29 1.29 -1.86
N ALA A 97 9.08 1.26 -0.54
CA ALA A 97 10.17 1.28 0.43
C ALA A 97 11.10 0.06 0.26
N SER A 98 10.54 -1.13 0.06
CA SER A 98 11.30 -2.35 -0.17
C SER A 98 12.09 -2.32 -1.48
N ILE A 99 11.50 -1.78 -2.55
CA ILE A 99 12.18 -1.56 -3.83
C ILE A 99 13.37 -0.61 -3.66
N TYR A 100 13.17 0.53 -3.00
CA TYR A 100 14.24 1.49 -2.74
C TYR A 100 15.40 0.83 -1.99
N ARG A 101 15.08 0.12 -0.89
CA ARG A 101 16.08 -0.57 -0.06
C ARG A 101 16.82 -1.66 -0.83
N HIS A 102 16.13 -2.40 -1.71
CA HIS A 102 16.77 -3.38 -2.59
C HIS A 102 17.80 -2.72 -3.53
N VAL A 103 17.42 -1.62 -4.18
CA VAL A 103 18.29 -0.86 -5.10
C VAL A 103 19.53 -0.33 -4.37
N VAL A 104 19.37 0.20 -3.15
CA VAL A 104 20.49 0.74 -2.36
C VAL A 104 21.21 -0.30 -1.47
N ASN A 105 20.89 -1.59 -1.62
CA ASN A 105 21.49 -2.69 -0.86
C ASN A 105 21.35 -2.56 0.67
N LEU A 106 20.13 -2.28 1.15
CA LEU A 106 19.77 -2.25 2.55
C LEU A 106 18.77 -3.37 2.88
N ASP A 107 18.82 -3.90 4.11
CA ASP A 107 17.89 -4.92 4.60
C ASP A 107 16.47 -4.41 4.66
N PHE A 108 15.45 -5.23 4.37
CA PHE A 108 14.05 -4.80 4.45
C PHE A 108 13.60 -4.52 5.89
N ILE A 109 12.67 -3.57 6.04
CA ILE A 109 12.06 -3.21 7.32
C ILE A 109 10.59 -3.61 7.26
N GLN A 110 10.07 -4.16 8.35
CA GLN A 110 8.65 -4.50 8.49
C GLN A 110 7.80 -3.25 8.70
N ALA A 111 6.52 -3.32 8.31
CA ALA A 111 5.63 -2.21 8.56
C ALA A 111 5.35 -2.09 10.07
N ASP A 112 5.16 -0.85 10.54
CA ASP A 112 4.64 -0.59 11.87
C ASP A 112 3.20 -0.09 11.74
N ALA A 113 2.25 -0.90 12.19
CA ALA A 113 0.83 -0.58 12.10
C ALA A 113 0.41 0.59 13.02
N ASN A 114 1.30 1.08 13.88
CA ASN A 114 1.03 2.23 14.76
C ASN A 114 1.43 3.58 14.12
N LEU A 115 2.02 3.56 12.92
CA LEU A 115 2.42 4.76 12.19
C LEU A 115 1.38 5.05 11.10
N GLU A 116 0.75 6.22 11.16
CA GLU A 116 -0.04 6.80 10.06
C GLU A 116 0.83 7.62 9.09
#